data_AF-A0AAP0CPR7-F1
#
_entry.id   AF-A0AAP0CPR7-F1
#
_cell.length_a   1.000
_cell.length_b   1.000
_cell.length_c   1.000
_cell.angle_alpha   90.00
_cell.angle_beta   90.00
_cell.angle_gamma   90.00
#
_symmetry.space_group_name_H-M   'P 1'
#
loop_
_entity.id
_entity.type
_entity.pdbx_description
1 polymer ?
#
loop_
_entity_poly.entity_id
_entity_poly.type
_entity_poly.pdbx_seq_one_letter_code
_entity_poly.pdbx_strand_id
1 'polypeptide(L)'
;MELAHRAWWAIKSVNMDYNEAGELRKLQLCELEEIRDEAYECASAYKDKLKKVHDAKIQKRTFEVGQKVWLYNSRMKFFPGKLKSKWMGPYVITRVGNFGDVEIEDVQDQVKQVVNGHRLKPYLENQDINMLEADKVSFLLNSLGDEAI
;
A
#
# COMPACT_ATOMS: atom_id res chain seq x y z
N MET A 1 36.96 52.80 19.24
CA MET A 1 37.25 52.98 17.80
C MET A 1 36.95 51.75 16.94
N GLU A 2 36.96 50.51 17.47
CA GLU A 2 36.73 49.30 16.65
C GLU A 2 35.33 49.18 16.02
N LEU A 3 34.28 49.64 16.71
CA LEU A 3 32.90 49.54 16.22
C LEU A 3 32.67 50.30 14.90
N ALA A 4 33.22 51.51 14.78
CA ALA A 4 33.12 52.32 13.57
C ALA A 4 33.87 51.70 12.38
N HIS A 5 35.03 51.10 12.65
CA HIS A 5 35.82 50.39 11.64
C HIS A 5 35.09 49.13 11.14
N ARG A 6 34.53 48.32 12.03
CA ARG A 6 33.75 47.12 11.65
C ARG A 6 32.49 47.49 10.86
N ALA A 7 31.78 48.55 11.26
CA ALA A 7 30.61 49.05 10.52
C ALA A 7 30.99 49.54 9.10
N TRP A 8 32.12 50.24 8.97
CA TRP A 8 32.61 50.72 7.67
C TRP A 8 33.00 49.57 6.73
N TRP A 9 33.68 48.53 7.24
CA TRP A 9 34.00 47.33 6.45
C TRP A 9 32.74 46.57 6.02
N ALA A 10 31.74 46.47 6.90
CA ALA A 10 30.46 45.85 6.56
C ALA A 10 29.74 46.61 5.43
N ILE A 11 29.69 47.94 5.50
CA ILE A 11 29.10 48.80 4.45
C ILE A 11 29.84 48.64 3.11
N LYS A 12 31.18 48.54 3.14
CA LYS A 12 32.00 48.36 1.94
C LYS A 12 31.82 46.98 1.27
N SER A 13 31.36 45.98 2.04
CA SER A 13 31.04 44.64 1.53
C SER A 13 29.60 44.49 1.02
N VAL A 14 28.76 45.52 1.14
CA VAL A 14 27.41 45.49 0.57
C VAL A 14 27.54 45.70 -0.94
N ASN A 15 26.99 44.77 -1.74
CA ASN A 15 26.84 44.96 -3.19
C ASN A 15 26.05 46.24 -3.44
N MET A 16 26.73 47.30 -3.89
CA MET A 16 26.14 48.62 -4.13
C MET A 16 25.30 48.65 -5.41
N ASP A 17 25.50 47.68 -6.30
CA ASP A 17 24.74 47.50 -7.53
C ASP A 17 23.46 46.69 -7.27
N TYR A 18 22.46 47.38 -6.73
CA TYR A 18 21.17 46.80 -6.35
C TYR A 18 20.45 46.09 -7.50
N ASN A 19 20.64 46.54 -8.75
CA ASN A 19 20.03 45.92 -9.92
C ASN A 19 20.61 44.52 -10.19
N GLU A 20 21.94 44.40 -10.22
CA GLU A 20 22.64 43.13 -10.44
C GLU A 20 22.38 42.15 -9.28
N ALA A 21 22.40 42.63 -8.04
CA ALA A 21 22.03 41.83 -6.87
C ALA A 21 20.57 41.35 -6.92
N GLY A 22 19.67 42.17 -7.48
CA GLY A 22 18.26 41.82 -7.70
C GLY A 22 18.07 40.74 -8.77
N GLU A 23 18.79 40.84 -9.88
CA GLU A 23 18.80 39.84 -10.95
C GLU A 23 19.36 38.49 -10.47
N LEU A 24 20.49 38.51 -9.75
CA LEU A 24 21.08 37.31 -9.16
C LEU A 24 20.12 36.64 -8.19
N ARG A 25 19.48 37.41 -7.31
CA ARG A 25 18.49 36.86 -6.36
C ARG A 25 17.29 36.27 -7.09
N LYS A 26 16.82 36.90 -8.18
CA LYS A 26 15.72 36.38 -8.99
C LYS A 26 16.11 35.06 -9.63
N LEU A 27 17.32 34.94 -10.18
CA LEU A 27 17.85 33.70 -10.74
C LEU A 27 17.88 32.59 -9.68
N GLN A 28 18.44 32.86 -8.51
CA GLN A 28 18.50 31.90 -7.40
C GLN A 28 17.12 31.42 -6.95
N LEU A 29 16.12 32.31 -6.93
CA LEU A 29 14.74 31.94 -6.61
C LEU A 29 14.12 31.03 -7.68
N CYS A 30 14.39 31.28 -8.96
CA CYS A 30 13.96 30.40 -10.05
C CYS A 30 14.62 29.01 -9.95
N GLU A 31 15.93 28.94 -9.70
CA GLU A 31 16.65 27.68 -9.52
C GLU A 31 16.07 26.86 -8.34
N LEU A 32 15.74 27.52 -7.22
CA LEU A 32 15.11 26.85 -6.07
C LEU A 32 13.71 26.31 -6.40
N GLU A 33 12.95 27.03 -7.20
CA GLU A 33 11.62 26.60 -7.65
C GLU A 33 11.74 25.35 -8.54
N GLU A 34 12.68 25.36 -9.49
CA GLU A 34 12.96 24.22 -10.38
C GLU A 34 13.35 22.97 -9.57
N ILE A 35 14.27 23.09 -8.62
CA ILE A 35 14.67 21.98 -7.74
C ILE A 35 13.48 21.41 -6.96
N ARG A 36 12.58 22.30 -6.50
CA ARG A 36 11.41 21.87 -5.74
C ARG A 36 10.43 21.10 -6.63
N ASP A 37 10.21 21.56 -7.84
CA ASP A 37 9.33 20.92 -8.80
C ASP A 37 9.88 19.56 -9.23
N GLU A 38 11.19 19.47 -9.52
CA GLU A 38 11.88 18.19 -9.77
C GLU A 38 11.72 17.20 -8.61
N ALA A 39 11.86 17.67 -7.36
CA ALA A 39 11.69 16.84 -6.18
C ALA A 39 10.25 16.32 -6.05
N TYR A 40 9.25 17.14 -6.36
CA TYR A 40 7.85 16.72 -6.34
C TYR A 40 7.54 15.70 -7.42
N GLU A 41 8.03 15.91 -8.65
CA GLU A 41 7.88 14.96 -9.74
C GLU A 41 8.51 13.61 -9.40
N CYS A 42 9.73 13.62 -8.88
CA CYS A 42 10.43 12.41 -8.44
C CYS A 42 9.66 11.67 -7.33
N ALA A 43 9.15 12.40 -6.33
CA ALA A 43 8.39 11.82 -5.23
C ALA A 43 7.05 11.24 -5.71
N SER A 44 6.37 11.91 -6.63
CA SER A 44 5.12 11.44 -7.24
C SER A 44 5.38 10.17 -8.06
N ALA A 45 6.38 10.19 -8.95
CA ALA A 45 6.76 9.05 -9.76
C ALA A 45 7.17 7.83 -8.92
N TYR A 46 7.85 8.05 -7.79
CA TYR A 46 8.21 6.98 -6.86
C TYR A 46 6.96 6.34 -6.22
N LYS A 47 6.02 7.17 -5.71
CA LYS A 47 4.76 6.69 -5.14
C LYS A 47 3.93 5.92 -6.17
N ASP A 48 3.87 6.40 -7.40
CA ASP A 48 3.13 5.75 -8.48
C ASP A 48 3.73 4.40 -8.85
N LYS A 49 5.07 4.30 -8.96
CA LYS A 49 5.76 3.03 -9.18
C LYS A 49 5.48 2.04 -8.06
N LEU A 50 5.59 2.46 -6.81
CA LEU A 50 5.30 1.61 -5.65
C LEU A 50 3.83 1.16 -5.62
N LYS A 51 2.90 2.07 -5.92
CA LYS A 51 1.48 1.74 -5.99
C LYS A 51 1.21 0.69 -7.06
N LYS A 52 1.77 0.83 -8.26
CA LYS A 52 1.64 -0.17 -9.34
C LYS A 52 2.13 -1.55 -8.91
N VAL A 53 3.30 -1.62 -8.27
CA VAL A 53 3.86 -2.88 -7.76
C VAL A 53 3.00 -3.47 -6.63
N HIS A 54 2.52 -2.62 -5.71
CA HIS A 54 1.65 -3.03 -4.63
C HIS A 54 0.33 -3.59 -5.15
N ASP A 55 -0.35 -2.84 -6.02
CA ASP A 55 -1.64 -3.19 -6.59
C ASP A 55 -1.54 -4.47 -7.45
N ALA A 56 -0.43 -4.65 -8.20
CA ALA A 56 -0.16 -5.88 -8.93
C ALA A 56 -0.01 -7.11 -8.01
N LYS A 57 0.46 -6.91 -6.77
CA LYS A 57 0.59 -7.99 -5.76
C LYS A 57 -0.71 -8.27 -5.01
N ILE A 58 -1.72 -7.40 -5.08
CA ILE A 58 -3.00 -7.63 -4.42
C ILE A 58 -3.73 -8.77 -5.13
N GLN A 59 -3.80 -9.92 -4.46
CA GLN A 59 -4.60 -11.04 -4.93
C GLN A 59 -6.09 -10.73 -4.74
N LYS A 60 -6.85 -10.70 -5.83
CA LYS A 60 -8.31 -10.62 -5.79
C LYS A 60 -8.85 -11.92 -5.21
N ARG A 61 -9.55 -11.81 -4.08
CA ARG A 61 -10.26 -12.96 -3.48
C ARG A 61 -11.66 -12.98 -4.07
N THR A 62 -11.93 -13.95 -4.93
CA THR A 62 -13.29 -14.27 -5.36
C THR A 62 -13.88 -15.26 -4.38
N PHE A 63 -15.17 -15.09 -4.12
CA PHE A 63 -15.93 -15.95 -3.22
C PHE A 63 -17.18 -16.43 -3.96
N GLU A 64 -17.56 -17.67 -3.69
CA GLU A 64 -18.75 -18.29 -4.26
C GLU A 64 -19.74 -18.64 -3.15
N VAL A 65 -21.03 -18.66 -3.51
CA VAL A 65 -22.09 -19.08 -2.60
C VAL A 65 -21.93 -20.57 -2.28
N GLY A 66 -22.01 -20.93 -1.00
CA GLY A 66 -21.78 -22.28 -0.49
C GLY A 66 -20.33 -22.57 -0.08
N GLN A 67 -19.39 -21.67 -0.36
CA GLN A 67 -17.99 -21.85 0.03
C GLN A 67 -17.80 -21.71 1.54
N LYS A 68 -16.95 -22.55 2.14
CA LYS A 68 -16.53 -22.42 3.54
C LYS A 68 -15.39 -21.40 3.67
N VAL A 69 -15.50 -20.52 4.66
CA VAL A 69 -14.55 -19.44 4.91
C VAL A 69 -14.25 -19.25 6.39
N TRP A 70 -13.02 -18.86 6.69
CA TRP A 70 -12.63 -18.34 8.00
C TRP A 70 -12.95 -16.85 8.09
N LEU A 71 -13.45 -16.41 9.26
CA LEU A 71 -13.69 -15.00 9.56
C LEU A 71 -12.61 -14.45 10.49
N TYR A 72 -11.98 -13.34 10.12
CA TYR A 72 -11.05 -12.63 11.00
C TYR A 72 -11.80 -11.82 12.06
N ASN A 73 -11.58 -12.10 13.35
CA ASN A 73 -12.13 -11.32 14.46
C ASN A 73 -11.23 -10.12 14.82
N SER A 74 -11.61 -8.92 14.39
CA SER A 74 -10.88 -7.68 14.69
C SER A 74 -11.06 -7.19 16.14
N ARG A 75 -12.19 -7.53 16.78
CA ARG A 75 -12.54 -7.07 18.13
C ARG A 75 -11.82 -7.86 19.22
N MET A 76 -11.23 -9.01 18.87
CA MET A 76 -10.49 -9.83 19.82
C MET A 76 -9.14 -9.18 20.15
N LYS A 77 -9.09 -8.52 21.30
CA LYS A 77 -7.86 -7.93 21.88
C LYS A 77 -7.14 -9.01 22.68
N PHE A 78 -5.95 -9.39 22.22
CA PHE A 78 -4.89 -10.14 22.92
C PHE A 78 -5.28 -11.42 23.69
N PHE A 79 -4.73 -12.56 23.28
CA PHE A 79 -4.51 -13.66 24.21
C PHE A 79 -3.20 -13.41 24.99
N PRO A 80 -3.09 -13.83 26.26
CA PRO A 80 -1.84 -13.78 27.02
C PRO A 80 -0.81 -14.84 26.55
N GLY A 81 -0.83 -15.21 25.26
CA GLY A 81 0.02 -16.25 24.69
C GLY A 81 0.19 -16.10 23.18
N LYS A 82 1.41 -16.35 22.69
CA LYS A 82 1.91 -16.04 21.34
C LYS A 82 1.33 -16.90 20.20
N LEU A 83 0.32 -17.74 20.44
CA LEU A 83 -0.04 -18.86 19.55
C LEU A 83 -1.54 -19.05 19.22
N LYS A 84 -2.42 -18.13 19.58
CA LYS A 84 -3.84 -18.27 19.21
C LYS A 84 -4.18 -17.44 17.98
N SER A 85 -4.72 -18.10 16.96
CA SER A 85 -5.16 -17.44 15.74
C SER A 85 -6.39 -16.56 16.03
N LYS A 86 -6.53 -15.44 15.30
CA LYS A 86 -7.72 -14.57 15.36
C LYS A 86 -8.80 -14.97 14.35
N TRP A 87 -8.62 -16.09 13.68
CA TRP A 87 -9.55 -16.63 12.71
C TRP A 87 -10.59 -17.46 13.46
N MET A 88 -11.86 -17.12 13.27
CA MET A 88 -13.01 -17.87 13.78
C MET A 88 -13.54 -18.77 12.68
N GLY A 89 -14.16 -19.87 13.11
CA GLY A 89 -14.43 -21.14 12.42
C GLY A 89 -14.92 -21.10 10.96
N PRO A 90 -15.23 -22.27 10.40
CA PRO A 90 -15.78 -22.34 9.06
C PRO A 90 -17.21 -21.78 9.06
N TYR A 91 -17.39 -20.63 8.41
CA TYR A 91 -18.69 -20.09 8.03
C TYR A 91 -19.00 -20.46 6.59
N VAL A 92 -20.26 -20.58 6.23
CA VAL A 92 -20.70 -20.81 4.85
C VAL A 92 -21.18 -19.50 4.25
N ILE A 93 -20.79 -19.21 3.02
CA ILE A 93 -21.24 -18.02 2.31
C ILE A 93 -22.66 -18.24 1.77
N THR A 94 -23.60 -17.37 2.14
CA THR A 94 -24.99 -17.44 1.66
C THR A 94 -25.23 -16.50 0.48
N ARG A 95 -24.58 -15.33 0.47
CA ARG A 95 -24.69 -14.33 -0.61
C ARG A 95 -23.37 -13.58 -0.74
N VAL A 96 -22.98 -13.32 -1.99
CA VAL A 96 -21.84 -12.46 -2.33
C VAL A 96 -22.39 -11.20 -3.00
N GLY A 97 -22.10 -10.05 -2.42
CA GLY A 97 -22.44 -8.74 -2.97
C GLY A 97 -21.39 -8.23 -3.94
N ASN A 98 -21.80 -7.31 -4.81
CA ASN A 98 -20.96 -6.81 -5.91
C ASN A 98 -19.81 -5.92 -5.43
N PHE A 99 -19.90 -5.37 -4.21
CA PHE A 99 -18.92 -4.42 -3.66
C PHE A 99 -18.03 -5.05 -2.58
N GLY A 100 -18.01 -6.39 -2.49
CA GLY A 100 -17.20 -7.11 -1.51
C GLY A 100 -17.85 -7.26 -0.14
N ASP A 101 -19.13 -6.91 0.01
CA ASP A 101 -19.96 -7.40 1.12
C ASP A 101 -20.28 -8.88 0.91
N VAL A 102 -20.13 -9.69 1.96
CA VAL A 102 -20.39 -11.13 1.92
C VAL A 102 -21.25 -11.48 3.13
N GLU A 103 -22.38 -12.11 2.88
CA GLU A 103 -23.20 -12.72 3.92
C GLU A 103 -22.67 -14.11 4.23
N ILE A 104 -22.34 -14.31 5.49
CA ILE A 104 -21.87 -15.58 6.02
C ILE A 104 -22.84 -16.09 7.09
N GLU A 105 -22.98 -17.40 7.15
CA GLU A 105 -23.85 -18.12 8.06
C GLU A 105 -23.04 -19.13 8.87
N ASP A 106 -23.30 -19.15 10.18
CA ASP A 106 -22.73 -20.17 11.06
C ASP A 106 -23.51 -21.49 10.91
N VAL A 107 -22.78 -22.60 10.77
CA VAL A 107 -23.37 -23.93 10.62
C VAL A 107 -24.06 -24.39 11.92
N GLN A 108 -23.59 -23.91 13.08
CA GLN A 108 -24.12 -24.32 14.38
C GLN A 108 -25.30 -23.46 14.84
N ASP A 109 -25.16 -22.14 14.73
CA ASP A 109 -26.13 -21.19 15.30
C ASP A 109 -27.14 -20.66 14.27
N GLN A 110 -26.97 -20.95 12.96
CA GLN A 110 -27.74 -20.39 11.84
C GLN A 110 -27.80 -18.85 11.83
N VAL A 111 -26.85 -18.19 12.50
CA VAL A 111 -26.76 -16.74 12.56
C VAL A 111 -26.13 -16.23 11.28
N LYS A 112 -26.85 -15.33 10.60
CA LYS A 112 -26.38 -14.63 9.40
C LYS A 112 -25.76 -13.31 9.78
N GLN A 113 -24.60 -13.01 9.20
CA GLN A 113 -23.92 -11.73 9.36
C GLN A 113 -23.32 -11.27 8.04
N VAL A 114 -23.39 -9.96 7.79
CA VAL A 114 -22.74 -9.32 6.65
C VAL A 114 -21.35 -8.87 7.08
N VAL A 115 -20.33 -9.33 6.38
CA VAL A 115 -18.94 -8.97 6.62
C VAL A 115 -18.27 -8.50 5.34
N ASN A 116 -17.19 -7.74 5.48
CA ASN A 116 -16.37 -7.38 4.34
C ASN A 116 -15.50 -8.58 3.93
N GLY A 117 -15.48 -8.93 2.64
CA GLY A 117 -14.72 -10.04 2.06
C GLY A 117 -13.20 -9.95 2.32
N HIS A 118 -12.64 -8.75 2.55
CA HIS A 118 -11.25 -8.61 2.97
C HIS A 118 -10.94 -9.30 4.31
N ARG A 119 -11.95 -9.50 5.17
CA ARG A 119 -11.82 -10.20 6.45
C ARG A 119 -12.04 -11.71 6.35
N LEU A 120 -12.33 -12.21 5.16
CA LEU A 120 -12.57 -13.61 4.89
C LEU A 120 -11.35 -14.27 4.28
N LYS A 121 -11.13 -15.54 4.61
CA LYS A 121 -10.13 -16.40 4.00
C LYS A 121 -10.78 -17.72 3.61
N PRO A 122 -10.58 -18.24 2.39
CA PRO A 122 -11.06 -19.56 2.00
C PRO A 122 -10.62 -20.62 3.02
N TYR A 123 -11.57 -21.46 3.44
CA TYR A 123 -11.29 -22.63 4.24
C TYR A 123 -10.82 -23.73 3.29
N LEU A 124 -9.61 -24.24 3.51
CA LEU A 124 -9.08 -25.36 2.74
C LEU A 124 -9.43 -26.65 3.47
N GLU A 125 -10.21 -27.52 2.85
CA GLU A 125 -10.39 -28.87 3.35
C GLU A 125 -9.19 -29.74 2.95
N ASN A 126 -8.95 -30.84 3.67
CA ASN A 126 -7.80 -31.71 3.41
C ASN A 126 -7.78 -32.29 1.98
N GLN A 127 -8.92 -32.29 1.28
CA GLN A 127 -9.04 -32.72 -0.12
C GLN A 127 -8.53 -31.66 -1.11
N ASP A 128 -8.58 -30.38 -0.76
CA ASP A 128 -8.19 -29.25 -1.64
C ASP A 128 -6.66 -29.02 -1.68
N ILE A 129 -5.94 -29.48 -0.66
CA ILE A 129 -4.49 -29.27 -0.52
C ILE A 129 -3.73 -29.96 -1.67
N ASN A 130 -4.21 -31.12 -2.12
CA ASN A 130 -3.60 -31.87 -3.24
C ASN A 130 -3.81 -31.16 -4.60
N MET A 131 -4.86 -30.35 -4.76
CA MET A 131 -5.12 -29.60 -6.01
C MET A 131 -4.28 -28.31 -6.10
N LEU A 132 -4.03 -27.66 -4.97
CA LEU A 132 -3.21 -26.43 -4.89
C LEU A 132 -1.73 -26.65 -5.22
N GLU A 133 -1.20 -27.86 -5.03
CA GLU A 133 0.16 -28.21 -5.46
C GLU A 133 0.28 -28.28 -6.99
N ALA A 134 -0.75 -28.78 -7.68
CA ALA A 134 -0.77 -28.83 -9.15
C ALA A 134 -0.81 -27.42 -9.78
N ASP A 135 -1.60 -26.50 -9.21
CA ASP A 135 -1.72 -25.13 -9.71
C ASP A 135 -0.42 -24.32 -9.55
N LYS A 136 0.33 -24.53 -8.48
CA LYS A 136 1.65 -23.89 -8.30
C LYS A 136 2.68 -24.34 -9.34
N VAL A 137 2.63 -25.61 -9.76
CA VAL A 137 3.53 -26.15 -10.80
C VAL A 137 3.22 -25.55 -12.17
N SER A 138 1.94 -25.32 -12.47
CA SER A 138 1.52 -24.67 -13.73
C SER A 138 2.00 -23.21 -13.84
N PHE A 139 1.99 -22.47 -12.74
CA PHE A 139 2.44 -21.08 -12.69
C PHE A 139 3.96 -20.94 -12.93
N LEU A 140 4.76 -21.91 -12.47
CA LEU A 140 6.21 -21.93 -12.70
C LEU A 140 6.58 -22.31 -14.14
N LEU A 141 5.82 -23.21 -14.78
CA LEU A 141 6.05 -23.60 -16.17
C LEU A 141 5.69 -22.49 -17.17
N ASN A 142 4.68 -21.67 -16.87
CA ASN A 142 4.26 -20.57 -17.75
C ASN A 142 5.16 -19.32 -17.69
N SER A 143 6.00 -19.16 -16.65
CA SER A 143 6.93 -18.01 -16.55
C SER A 143 8.25 -18.20 -17.32
N LEU A 144 8.49 -19.38 -17.90
CA LEU A 144 9.71 -19.71 -18.64
C LEU A 144 9.50 -19.74 -20.17
N GLY A 145 8.28 -19.46 -20.66
CA GLY A 145 7.88 -19.68 -22.06
C GLY A 145 7.87 -18.46 -22.98
N ASP A 146 7.79 -17.23 -22.47
CA ASP A 146 7.48 -16.05 -23.29
C ASP A 146 8.63 -15.02 -23.34
N GLU A 147 9.81 -15.45 -23.81
CA GLU A 147 10.90 -14.54 -24.25
C GLU A 147 11.48 -14.93 -25.63
N ALA A 148 10.70 -15.59 -26.49
CA ALA A 148 11.12 -15.82 -27.88
C ALA A 148 9.93 -15.76 -28.84
N ILE A 149 9.82 -14.63 -29.55
CA ILE A 149 9.62 -14.44 -31.02
C ILE A 149 9.58 -12.94 -31.30
#